data_AF-A0A0J7KGD1-F1
#
_entry.id   AF-A0A0J7KGD1-F1
#
_cell.length_a   1.000
_cell.length_b   1.000
_cell.length_c   1.000
_cell.angle_alpha   90.00
_cell.angle_beta   90.00
_cell.angle_gamma   90.00
#
_symmetry.space_group_name_H-M   'P 1'
#
loop_
_entity.id
_entity.type
_entity.pdbx_description
1 polymer ?
#
loop_
_entity_poly.entity_id
_entity_poly.type
_entity_poly.pdbx_seq_one_letter_code
_entity_poly.pdbx_strand_id
1 'polypeptide(L)'
;MEGYQKTETTKNDIPPLRHEDGTWARSDPEKATTFAKHLQKVFTPHSIKDSASTEAHVSNALEVPQFLDYKLEKITKYEIKSAIKKLNSNKAPGIMYIPSQWKVAVVKMIHKPDKNPDDPKSFRPISLPIPAKLLESLLQTRILSIIKEKNLIPSHQFGFRRGHSTVEQAFDRVWHGGLPYRVMENIPSFF
;
A
#
# COMPACT_ATOMS: atom_id res chain seq x y z
N MET A 1 32.44 -31.99 7.35
CA MET A 1 31.12 -31.42 7.68
C MET A 1 31.35 -30.38 8.77
N GLU A 2 31.64 -29.15 8.39
CA GLU A 2 31.79 -28.05 9.36
C GLU A 2 30.42 -27.42 9.56
N GLY A 3 29.89 -27.58 10.77
CA GLY A 3 28.60 -27.05 11.18
C GLY A 3 28.65 -25.54 11.35
N TYR A 4 27.56 -24.89 11.00
CA TYR A 4 27.35 -23.46 11.13
C TYR A 4 27.40 -23.05 12.62
N GLN A 5 28.38 -22.24 13.01
CA GLN A 5 28.42 -21.65 14.36
C GLN A 5 27.61 -20.36 14.39
N LYS A 6 26.58 -20.33 15.24
CA LYS A 6 25.73 -19.16 15.47
C LYS A 6 26.49 -18.19 16.38
N THR A 7 26.80 -17.00 15.90
CA THR A 7 27.41 -15.94 16.73
C THR A 7 26.40 -15.50 17.78
N GLU A 8 26.83 -15.45 19.04
CA GLU A 8 26.05 -14.87 20.13
C GLU A 8 25.86 -13.38 19.85
N THR A 9 24.61 -12.95 19.66
CA THR A 9 24.27 -11.54 19.54
C THR A 9 24.50 -10.87 20.89
N THR A 10 25.62 -10.16 21.02
CA THR A 10 25.82 -9.17 22.09
C THR A 10 24.60 -8.27 22.11
N LYS A 11 23.98 -8.05 23.29
CA LYS A 11 22.88 -7.09 23.48
C LYS A 11 23.23 -5.82 22.69
N ASN A 12 22.48 -5.55 21.63
CA ASN A 12 22.70 -4.37 20.79
C ASN A 12 22.47 -3.14 21.66
N ASP A 13 23.55 -2.50 22.13
CA ASP A 13 23.45 -1.23 22.84
C ASP A 13 22.89 -0.20 21.87
N ILE A 14 21.65 0.22 22.12
CA ILE A 14 20.96 1.24 21.33
C ILE A 14 21.81 2.51 21.43
N PRO A 15 22.27 3.09 20.30
CA PRO A 15 23.13 4.26 20.32
C PRO A 15 22.43 5.44 21.03
N PRO A 16 23.20 6.32 21.70
CA PRO A 16 22.63 7.46 22.39
C PRO A 16 21.89 8.39 21.43
N LEU A 17 20.78 8.96 21.89
CA LEU A 17 19.98 9.91 21.11
C LEU A 17 20.41 11.34 21.46
N ARG A 18 20.33 12.25 20.50
CA ARG A 18 20.69 13.66 20.72
C ARG A 18 19.47 14.46 21.18
N HIS A 19 19.61 15.21 22.26
CA HIS A 19 18.62 16.17 22.73
C HIS A 19 18.62 17.44 21.85
N GLU A 20 17.56 18.25 21.95
CA GLU A 20 17.47 19.53 21.20
C GLU A 20 18.50 20.57 21.67
N ASP A 21 18.93 20.49 22.93
CA ASP A 21 19.99 21.32 23.53
C ASP A 21 21.41 20.89 23.12
N GLY A 22 21.53 19.83 22.31
CA GLY A 22 22.80 19.30 21.83
C GLY A 22 23.49 18.29 22.75
N THR A 23 22.93 18.02 23.94
CA THR A 23 23.39 16.97 24.86
C THR A 23 22.94 15.56 24.40
N TRP A 24 23.42 14.50 25.07
CA TRP A 24 23.17 13.11 24.66
C TRP A 24 22.38 12.32 25.70
N ALA A 25 21.24 11.75 25.28
CA ALA A 25 20.43 10.80 26.03
C ALA A 25 21.10 9.42 25.99
N ARG A 26 21.54 8.93 27.14
CA ARG A 26 22.32 7.68 27.24
C ARG A 26 21.54 6.56 27.92
N SER A 27 20.71 6.91 28.91
CA SER A 27 19.83 5.94 29.56
C SER A 27 18.57 5.67 28.72
N ASP A 28 18.03 4.46 28.82
CA ASP A 28 16.79 4.09 28.15
C ASP A 28 15.60 5.02 28.47
N PRO A 29 15.34 5.43 29.74
CA PRO A 29 14.28 6.40 30.03
C PRO A 29 14.52 7.78 29.40
N GLU A 30 15.77 8.26 29.33
CA GLU A 30 16.10 9.51 28.64
C GLU A 30 15.89 9.39 27.13
N LYS A 31 16.28 8.27 26.52
CA LYS A 31 16.08 8.01 25.09
C LYS A 31 14.58 7.99 24.76
N ALA A 32 13.78 7.27 25.54
CA ALA A 32 12.33 7.21 25.37
C ALA A 32 11.70 8.61 25.46
N THR A 33 12.12 9.41 26.45
CA THR A 33 11.62 10.77 26.65
C THR A 33 12.02 11.70 25.49
N THR A 34 13.26 11.60 25.03
CA THR A 34 13.79 12.39 23.90
C THR A 34 13.04 12.07 22.62
N PHE A 35 12.81 10.78 22.37
CA PHE A 35 12.08 10.33 21.21
C PHE A 35 10.61 10.75 21.25
N ALA A 36 9.94 10.64 22.40
CA ALA A 36 8.56 11.09 22.58
C ALA A 36 8.39 12.59 22.31
N LYS A 37 9.31 13.43 22.84
CA LYS A 37 9.33 14.87 22.58
C LYS A 37 9.52 15.18 21.09
N HIS A 38 10.43 14.47 20.44
CA HIS A 38 10.65 14.62 19.00
C HIS A 38 9.39 14.27 18.19
N LEU A 39 8.74 13.14 18.48
CA LEU A 39 7.50 12.75 17.82
C LEU A 39 6.38 13.76 18.04
N GLN A 40 6.20 14.26 19.27
CA GLN A 40 5.20 15.28 19.57
C GLN A 40 5.37 16.53 18.69
N LYS A 41 6.62 16.94 18.44
CA LYS A 41 6.96 18.07 17.58
C LYS A 41 6.72 17.78 16.10
N VAL A 42 7.07 16.58 15.63
CA VAL A 42 6.90 16.17 14.22
C VAL A 42 5.42 16.01 13.86
N PHE A 43 4.63 15.48 14.79
CA PHE A 43 3.21 15.18 14.59
C PHE A 43 2.28 16.28 15.13
N THR A 44 2.67 17.55 15.01
CA THR A 44 1.73 18.65 15.26
C THR A 44 0.77 18.79 14.07
N PRO A 45 -0.55 18.93 14.29
CA PRO A 45 -1.50 19.20 13.22
C PRO A 45 -1.07 20.43 12.45
N HIS A 46 -0.84 20.28 11.14
CA HIS A 46 -0.58 21.42 10.29
C HIS A 46 -1.86 22.27 10.24
N SER A 47 -1.79 23.55 10.61
CA SER A 47 -2.89 24.48 10.31
C SER A 47 -2.94 24.63 8.80
N ILE A 48 -3.71 23.75 8.15
CA ILE A 48 -4.17 23.95 6.79
C ILE A 48 -5.06 25.19 6.88
N LYS A 49 -4.45 26.37 6.68
CA LYS A 49 -5.21 27.57 6.43
C LYS A 49 -5.94 27.27 5.13
N ASP A 50 -7.24 27.06 5.18
CA ASP A 50 -8.08 27.08 3.98
C ASP A 50 -7.89 28.45 3.35
N SER A 51 -6.89 28.52 2.45
CA SER A 51 -6.59 29.72 1.73
C SER A 51 -7.57 29.78 0.58
N ALA A 52 -8.17 30.94 0.34
CA ALA A 52 -8.99 31.19 -0.85
C ALA A 52 -8.23 30.80 -2.15
N SER A 53 -6.89 30.76 -2.11
CA SER A 53 -6.04 30.25 -3.20
C SER A 53 -6.20 28.74 -3.43
N THR A 54 -6.38 27.92 -2.40
CA THR A 54 -6.59 26.47 -2.53
C THR A 54 -7.94 26.18 -3.17
N GLU A 55 -9.00 26.87 -2.73
CA GLU A 55 -10.33 26.75 -3.34
C GLU A 55 -10.33 27.23 -4.80
N ALA A 56 -9.67 28.34 -5.10
CA ALA A 56 -9.51 28.83 -6.47
C ALA A 56 -8.76 27.84 -7.37
N HIS A 57 -7.72 27.18 -6.87
CA HIS A 57 -7.02 26.12 -7.60
C HIS A 57 -7.91 24.90 -7.85
N VAL A 58 -8.72 24.49 -6.88
CA VAL A 58 -9.68 23.37 -7.03
C VAL A 58 -10.72 23.72 -8.09
N SER A 59 -11.33 24.91 -8.02
CA SER A 59 -12.33 25.36 -8.99
C SER A 59 -11.76 25.45 -10.41
N ASN A 60 -10.56 26.02 -10.56
CA ASN A 60 -9.89 26.08 -11.86
C ASN A 60 -9.59 24.67 -12.40
N ALA A 61 -9.10 23.74 -11.57
CA ALA A 61 -8.87 22.36 -11.97
C ALA A 61 -10.14 21.59 -12.39
N LEU A 62 -11.33 22.02 -11.94
CA LEU A 62 -12.61 21.48 -12.39
C LEU A 62 -13.05 22.07 -13.73
N GLU A 63 -12.62 23.30 -14.06
CA GLU A 63 -12.96 24.03 -15.29
C GLU A 63 -12.01 23.75 -16.46
N VAL A 64 -10.76 23.35 -16.22
CA VAL A 64 -9.85 22.93 -17.30
C VAL A 64 -10.48 21.74 -18.04
N PRO A 65 -10.58 21.78 -19.39
CA PRO A 65 -11.02 20.64 -20.18
C PRO A 65 -10.09 19.47 -19.85
N GLN A 66 -10.58 18.52 -19.07
CA GLN A 66 -9.82 17.34 -18.75
C GLN A 66 -9.54 16.65 -20.09
N PHE A 67 -8.35 16.07 -20.27
CA PHE A 67 -8.00 15.16 -21.38
C PHE A 67 -8.89 13.87 -21.42
N LEU A 68 -10.06 13.93 -20.78
CA LEU A 68 -11.08 12.89 -20.56
C LEU A 68 -12.09 12.77 -21.72
N ASP A 69 -11.83 13.38 -22.88
CA ASP A 69 -12.70 13.23 -24.07
C ASP A 69 -12.54 11.88 -24.78
N TYR A 70 -11.86 10.92 -24.16
CA TYR A 70 -12.09 9.52 -24.52
C TYR A 70 -13.46 9.10 -23.98
N LYS A 71 -14.47 9.26 -24.84
CA LYS A 71 -15.81 8.69 -24.64
C LYS A 71 -15.67 7.16 -24.54
N LEU A 72 -15.47 6.67 -23.32
CA LEU A 72 -15.52 5.25 -23.04
C LEU A 72 -16.94 4.77 -23.36
N GLU A 73 -17.06 3.85 -24.30
CA GLU A 73 -18.33 3.19 -24.56
C GLU A 73 -18.75 2.45 -23.28
N LYS A 74 -20.01 2.67 -22.88
CA LYS A 74 -20.56 2.07 -21.67
C LYS A 74 -20.63 0.57 -21.88
N ILE A 75 -19.92 -0.19 -21.04
CA ILE A 75 -20.02 -1.65 -21.02
C ILE A 75 -21.24 -2.05 -20.19
N THR A 76 -22.10 -2.86 -20.78
CA THR A 76 -23.32 -3.39 -20.17
C THR A 76 -23.08 -4.75 -19.52
N LYS A 77 -23.92 -5.11 -18.53
CA LYS A 77 -23.91 -6.44 -17.91
C LYS A 77 -24.12 -7.56 -18.93
N TYR A 78 -24.89 -7.30 -19.98
CA TYR A 78 -25.16 -8.26 -21.04
C TYR A 78 -23.91 -8.55 -21.89
N GLU A 79 -23.15 -7.52 -22.26
CA GLU A 79 -21.88 -7.69 -22.99
C GLU A 79 -20.88 -8.52 -22.19
N ILE A 80 -20.78 -8.28 -20.88
CA ILE A 80 -19.96 -9.08 -19.98
C ILE A 80 -20.45 -10.53 -19.94
N LYS A 81 -21.75 -10.77 -19.75
CA LYS A 81 -22.32 -12.13 -19.74
C LYS A 81 -22.11 -12.86 -21.08
N SER A 82 -22.30 -12.17 -22.20
CA SER A 82 -22.10 -12.69 -23.54
C SER A 82 -20.64 -13.04 -23.80
N ALA A 83 -19.71 -12.16 -23.41
CA ALA A 83 -18.27 -12.43 -23.47
C ALA A 83 -17.89 -13.67 -22.64
N ILE A 84 -18.41 -13.78 -21.41
CA ILE A 84 -18.19 -14.96 -20.55
C ILE A 84 -18.75 -16.23 -21.18
N LYS A 85 -19.95 -16.19 -21.79
CA LYS A 85 -20.58 -17.36 -22.44
C LYS A 85 -19.78 -17.86 -23.64
N LYS A 86 -19.03 -16.98 -24.32
CA LYS A 86 -18.12 -17.35 -25.43
C LYS A 86 -16.82 -17.99 -24.95
N LEU A 87 -16.50 -17.93 -23.65
CA LEU A 87 -15.34 -18.62 -23.09
C LEU A 87 -15.65 -20.11 -22.90
N ASN A 88 -14.66 -20.96 -23.16
CA ASN A 88 -14.79 -22.39 -22.92
C ASN A 88 -14.98 -22.66 -21.42
N SER A 89 -16.09 -23.29 -21.05
CA SER A 89 -16.27 -23.82 -19.70
C SER A 89 -15.13 -24.83 -19.45
N ASN A 90 -14.48 -24.73 -18.29
CA ASN A 90 -13.35 -25.56 -17.87
C ASN A 90 -11.96 -25.19 -18.46
N LYS A 91 -11.83 -24.08 -19.20
CA LYS A 91 -10.52 -23.52 -19.52
C LYS A 91 -10.42 -22.08 -19.02
N ALA A 92 -9.35 -21.79 -18.28
CA ALA A 92 -8.95 -20.40 -18.12
C ALA A 92 -8.66 -19.83 -19.51
N PRO A 93 -9.05 -18.57 -19.82
CA PRO A 93 -8.63 -17.94 -21.06
C PRO A 93 -7.10 -17.91 -21.06
N GLY A 94 -6.48 -18.77 -21.86
CA GLY A 94 -5.05 -18.71 -22.11
C GLY A 94 -4.67 -17.36 -22.71
N ILE A 95 -3.37 -17.08 -22.85
CA ILE A 95 -2.85 -15.81 -23.40
C ILE A 95 -3.48 -15.45 -24.77
N MET A 96 -3.98 -16.45 -25.49
CA MET A 96 -4.64 -16.34 -26.80
C MET A 96 -6.15 -16.01 -26.75
N TYR A 97 -6.79 -16.05 -25.59
CA TYR A 97 -8.25 -15.82 -25.45
C TYR A 97 -8.62 -14.49 -24.77
N ILE A 98 -7.63 -13.67 -24.40
CA ILE A 98 -7.91 -12.31 -23.90
C ILE A 98 -8.28 -11.43 -25.11
N PRO A 99 -9.52 -10.92 -25.20
CA PRO A 99 -9.94 -10.07 -26.32
C PRO A 99 -9.01 -8.87 -26.46
N SER A 100 -8.74 -8.43 -27.70
CA SER A 100 -7.87 -7.27 -27.94
C SER A 100 -8.36 -6.02 -27.22
N GLN A 101 -9.68 -5.84 -27.09
CA GLN A 101 -10.31 -4.75 -26.36
C GLN A 101 -9.93 -4.72 -24.87
N TRP A 102 -9.63 -5.88 -24.28
CA TRP A 102 -9.22 -5.97 -22.87
C TRP A 102 -7.76 -5.59 -22.65
N LYS A 103 -6.98 -5.52 -23.74
CA LYS A 103 -5.58 -5.09 -23.75
C LYS A 103 -5.45 -3.58 -23.98
N VAL A 104 -6.55 -2.90 -24.31
CA VAL A 104 -6.60 -1.44 -24.46
C VAL A 104 -6.88 -0.83 -23.09
N ALA A 105 -6.07 0.15 -22.71
CA ALA A 105 -6.21 0.88 -21.45
C ALA A 105 -6.14 2.38 -21.70
N VAL A 106 -6.99 3.14 -20.99
CA VAL A 106 -6.81 4.59 -20.88
C VAL A 106 -5.66 4.85 -19.92
N VAL A 107 -4.66 5.61 -20.35
CA VAL A 107 -3.53 6.01 -19.50
C VAL A 107 -3.81 7.39 -18.92
N LYS A 108 -3.93 7.46 -17.59
CA LYS A 108 -4.07 8.72 -16.87
C LYS A 108 -2.74 9.09 -16.21
N MET A 109 -2.24 10.27 -16.51
CA MET A 109 -1.05 10.82 -15.88
C MET A 109 -1.44 11.46 -14.54
N ILE A 110 -0.88 10.97 -13.44
CA ILE A 110 -1.05 11.58 -12.11
C ILE A 110 0.24 12.28 -11.72
N HIS A 111 0.17 13.60 -11.51
CA HIS A 111 1.33 14.38 -11.09
C HIS A 111 1.81 13.95 -9.69
N LYS A 112 3.12 13.81 -9.53
CA LYS A 112 3.76 13.58 -8.24
C LYS A 112 3.76 14.91 -7.48
N PRO A 113 3.38 14.92 -6.19
CA PRO A 113 3.54 16.12 -5.38
C PRO A 113 5.00 16.57 -5.38
N ASP A 114 5.21 17.88 -5.38
CA ASP A 114 6.53 18.55 -5.27
C ASP A 114 7.52 18.29 -6.43
N LYS A 115 7.01 17.98 -7.62
CA LYS A 115 7.82 17.83 -8.83
C LYS A 115 7.45 18.88 -9.89
N ASN A 116 8.39 19.15 -10.80
CA ASN A 116 8.20 20.16 -11.84
C ASN A 116 7.16 19.67 -12.87
N PRO A 117 6.06 20.40 -13.12
CA PRO A 117 5.04 20.02 -14.11
C PRO A 117 5.57 19.89 -15.55
N ASP A 118 6.67 20.56 -15.88
CA ASP A 118 7.24 20.55 -17.24
C ASP A 118 8.08 19.29 -17.53
N ASP A 119 8.42 18.51 -16.51
CA ASP A 119 9.16 17.25 -16.68
C ASP A 119 8.18 16.05 -16.75
N PRO A 120 8.15 15.28 -17.86
CA PRO A 120 7.33 14.07 -17.97
C PRO A 120 7.57 13.04 -16.85
N LYS A 121 8.78 13.00 -16.25
CA LYS A 121 9.11 12.09 -15.13
C LYS A 121 8.39 12.46 -13.83
N SER A 122 7.83 13.66 -13.76
CA SER A 122 7.02 14.15 -12.64
C SER A 122 5.65 13.48 -12.57
N PHE A 123 5.25 12.71 -13.58
CA PHE A 123 3.95 12.04 -13.59
C PHE A 123 4.08 10.53 -13.36
N ARG A 124 3.02 9.93 -12.84
CA ARG A 124 2.82 8.48 -12.72
C ARG A 124 1.76 8.08 -13.75
N PRO A 125 2.10 7.28 -14.77
CA PRO A 125 1.09 6.75 -15.68
C PRO A 125 0.28 5.66 -14.96
N ILE A 126 -1.05 5.78 -14.98
CA ILE A 126 -1.97 4.75 -14.49
C ILE A 126 -2.77 4.21 -15.67
N SER A 127 -2.62 2.92 -15.94
CA SER A 127 -3.42 2.22 -16.95
C SER A 127 -4.76 1.77 -16.36
N LEU A 128 -5.86 2.07 -17.06
CA LEU A 128 -7.23 1.71 -16.68
C LEU A 128 -7.89 0.77 -17.71
N PRO A 129 -7.51 -0.51 -17.79
CA PRO A 129 -8.22 -1.50 -18.60
C PRO A 129 -9.45 -2.02 -17.86
N ILE A 130 -10.61 -1.39 -18.05
CA ILE A 130 -11.85 -1.70 -17.28
C ILE A 130 -12.22 -3.19 -17.31
N PRO A 131 -12.26 -3.88 -18.48
CA PRO A 131 -12.62 -5.29 -18.51
C PRO A 131 -11.61 -6.19 -17.77
N ALA A 132 -10.31 -5.88 -17.88
CA ALA A 132 -9.26 -6.63 -17.20
C ALA A 132 -9.34 -6.45 -15.67
N LYS A 133 -9.63 -5.24 -15.19
CA LYS A 133 -9.83 -4.97 -13.74
C LYS A 133 -11.00 -5.75 -13.15
N LEU A 134 -12.07 -5.96 -13.92
CA LEU A 134 -13.19 -6.80 -13.48
C LEU A 134 -12.75 -8.26 -13.29
N LEU A 135 -12.01 -8.81 -14.26
CA LEU A 135 -11.46 -10.16 -14.14
C LEU A 135 -10.48 -10.27 -12.97
N GLU A 136 -9.60 -9.28 -12.80
CA GLU A 136 -8.67 -9.21 -11.68
C GLU A 136 -9.39 -9.27 -10.34
N SER A 137 -10.48 -8.51 -10.16
CA SER A 137 -11.30 -8.55 -8.93
C SER A 137 -11.92 -9.93 -8.67
N LEU A 138 -12.42 -10.60 -9.72
CA LEU A 138 -12.96 -11.96 -9.61
C LEU A 138 -11.86 -12.98 -9.23
N LEU A 139 -10.69 -12.88 -9.86
CA LEU A 139 -9.53 -13.73 -9.56
C LEU A 139 -9.01 -13.49 -8.16
N GLN A 140 -8.86 -12.22 -7.76
CA GLN A 140 -8.41 -11.82 -6.43
C GLN A 140 -9.29 -12.45 -5.35
N THR A 141 -10.62 -12.43 -5.53
CA THR A 141 -11.54 -13.05 -4.58
C THR A 141 -11.28 -14.55 -4.40
N ARG A 142 -11.06 -15.29 -5.50
CA ARG A 142 -10.79 -16.74 -5.46
C ARG A 142 -9.41 -17.06 -4.90
N ILE A 143 -8.38 -16.35 -5.37
CA ILE A 143 -6.98 -16.54 -4.95
C ILE A 143 -6.83 -16.23 -3.46
N LEU A 144 -7.44 -15.15 -2.96
CA LEU A 144 -7.39 -14.80 -1.53
C LEU A 144 -8.02 -15.88 -0.65
N SER A 145 -9.05 -16.60 -1.12
CA SER A 145 -9.62 -17.73 -0.38
C SER A 145 -8.59 -18.85 -0.19
N ILE A 146 -7.91 -19.24 -1.27
CA ILE A 146 -6.91 -20.31 -1.27
C ILE A 146 -5.68 -19.91 -0.44
N ILE A 147 -5.22 -18.66 -0.58
CA ILE A 147 -4.08 -18.13 0.18
C ILE A 147 -4.33 -18.21 1.68
N LYS A 148 -5.55 -17.89 2.13
CA LYS A 148 -5.93 -17.98 3.54
C LYS A 148 -6.01 -19.42 4.02
N GLU A 149 -6.67 -20.29 3.27
CA GLU A 149 -6.81 -21.71 3.62
C GLU A 149 -5.44 -22.41 3.77
N LYS A 150 -4.51 -22.11 2.86
CA LYS A 150 -3.18 -22.72 2.83
C LYS A 150 -2.11 -21.94 3.58
N ASN A 151 -2.46 -20.83 4.23
CA ASN A 151 -1.53 -19.95 4.94
C ASN A 151 -0.27 -19.59 4.13
N LEU A 152 -0.45 -19.21 2.85
CA LEU A 152 0.67 -19.01 1.91
C LEU A 152 1.40 -17.67 2.08
N ILE A 153 0.77 -16.68 2.71
CA ILE A 153 1.39 -15.38 2.97
C ILE A 153 2.02 -15.41 4.37
N PRO A 154 3.32 -15.11 4.51
CA PRO A 154 3.99 -15.04 5.80
C PRO A 154 3.28 -14.10 6.78
N SER A 155 3.25 -14.45 8.07
CA SER A 155 2.63 -13.63 9.12
C SER A 155 3.19 -12.21 9.18
N HIS A 156 4.49 -12.04 8.95
CA HIS A 156 5.18 -10.75 8.94
C HIS A 156 4.97 -9.89 7.67
N GLN A 157 4.16 -10.35 6.71
CA GLN A 157 3.80 -9.56 5.53
C GLN A 157 2.51 -8.77 5.78
N PHE A 158 2.65 -7.45 5.89
CA PHE A 158 1.55 -6.51 6.17
C PHE A 158 1.06 -5.77 4.91
N GLY A 159 1.98 -5.46 3.98
CA GLY A 159 1.65 -4.76 2.75
C GLY A 159 0.66 -5.56 1.89
N PHE A 160 -0.34 -4.86 1.33
CA PHE A 160 -1.36 -5.42 0.43
C PHE A 160 -2.19 -6.55 1.06
N ARG A 161 -2.28 -6.60 2.39
CA ARG A 161 -3.04 -7.60 3.13
C ARG A 161 -4.22 -6.94 3.84
N ARG A 162 -5.41 -7.55 3.73
CA ARG A 162 -6.61 -7.04 4.40
C ARG A 162 -6.44 -7.12 5.91
N GLY A 163 -6.81 -6.06 6.61
CA GLY A 163 -6.72 -5.99 8.07
C GLY A 163 -5.29 -5.78 8.59
N HIS A 164 -4.35 -5.42 7.71
CA HIS A 164 -3.01 -5.02 8.10
C HIS A 164 -2.73 -3.58 7.66
N SER A 165 -2.08 -2.81 8.52
CA SER A 165 -1.65 -1.44 8.26
C SER A 165 -0.13 -1.28 8.26
N THR A 166 0.36 -0.19 7.68
CA THR A 166 1.78 0.20 7.77
C THR A 166 2.19 0.53 9.20
N VAL A 167 1.25 0.98 10.04
CA VAL A 167 1.47 1.28 11.45
C VAL A 167 1.76 -0.01 12.22
N GLU A 168 0.94 -1.05 12.05
CA GLU A 168 1.16 -2.35 12.69
C GLU A 168 2.49 -2.97 12.27
N GLN A 169 2.88 -2.82 11.00
CA GLN A 169 4.19 -3.25 10.51
C GLN A 169 5.34 -2.51 11.21
N ALA A 170 5.19 -1.20 11.41
CA ALA A 170 6.18 -0.40 12.11
C ALA A 170 6.29 -0.82 13.58
N PHE A 171 5.18 -1.06 14.27
CA PHE A 171 5.19 -1.55 15.65
C PHE A 171 5.82 -2.95 15.78
N ASP A 172 5.52 -3.86 14.87
CA ASP A 172 6.11 -5.21 14.83
C ASP A 172 7.62 -5.20 14.54
N ARG A 173 8.14 -4.19 13.82
CA ARG A 173 9.58 -4.07 13.56
C ARG A 173 10.34 -3.22 14.57
N VAL A 174 9.74 -2.15 15.06
CA VAL A 174 10.43 -1.11 15.85
C VAL A 174 10.29 -1.38 17.35
N TRP A 175 9.11 -1.84 17.79
CA TRP A 175 8.83 -1.95 19.22
C TRP A 175 9.12 -3.37 19.76
N HIS A 176 8.75 -4.43 19.02
CA HIS A 176 9.08 -5.80 19.43
C HIS A 176 9.15 -6.77 18.25
N GLY A 177 10.27 -7.49 18.07
CA GLY A 177 10.38 -8.55 17.06
C GLY A 177 9.37 -9.69 17.27
N GLY A 178 8.17 -9.57 16.71
CA GLY A 178 7.14 -10.61 16.66
C GLY A 178 6.33 -10.84 17.94
N LEU A 179 6.31 -9.93 18.92
CA LEU A 179 5.52 -10.11 20.15
C LEU A 179 4.00 -10.16 19.90
N PRO A 180 3.39 -9.32 19.04
CA PRO A 180 1.94 -9.39 18.79
C PRO A 180 1.53 -10.77 18.25
N TYR A 181 2.33 -11.35 17.35
CA TYR A 181 2.09 -12.67 16.79
C TYR A 181 2.29 -13.79 17.83
N ARG A 182 3.34 -13.70 18.65
CA ARG A 182 3.57 -14.67 19.74
C ARG A 182 2.51 -14.59 20.83
N VAL A 183 1.97 -13.40 21.10
CA VAL A 183 0.87 -13.21 22.04
C VAL A 183 -0.41 -13.79 21.46
N MET A 184 -0.75 -13.53 20.19
CA MET A 184 -1.92 -14.15 19.55
C MET A 184 -1.82 -15.67 19.38
N GLU A 185 -0.62 -16.23 19.18
CA GLU A 185 -0.40 -17.69 19.12
C GLU A 185 -0.44 -18.38 20.49
N ASN A 186 -0.22 -17.66 21.60
CA ASN A 186 -0.16 -18.22 22.96
C ASN A 186 -1.29 -17.77 23.90
N ILE A 187 -2.29 -17.03 23.42
CA ILE A 187 -3.51 -16.79 24.18
C ILE A 187 -4.41 -18.02 24.01
N PRO A 188 -4.76 -18.75 25.08
CA PRO A 188 -5.76 -19.80 25.00
C PRO A 188 -7.08 -19.18 24.51
N SER A 189 -7.74 -19.86 23.58
CA SER A 189 -9.02 -19.42 23.00
C SER A 189 -10.05 -19.16 24.10
N PHE A 190 -10.17 -17.91 24.50
CA PHE A 190 -11.25 -17.39 25.32
C PHE A 190 -11.90 -16.24 24.55
N PHE A 191 -12.67 -16.64 23.54
CA PHE A 191 -14.09 -16.33 23.28
C PHE A 191 -14.41 -16.61 21.82
#